data_AF-A0A258JPP0-F1
#
_entry.id   AF-A0A258JPP0-F1
#
_cell.length_a   1.000
_cell.length_b   1.000
_cell.length_c   1.000
_cell.angle_alpha   90.00
_cell.angle_beta   90.00
_cell.angle_gamma   90.00
#
_symmetry.space_group_name_H-M   'P 1'
#
loop_
_entity.id
_entity.type
_entity.pdbx_description
1 polymer ?
#
loop_
_entity_poly.entity_id
_entity_poly.type
_entity_poly.pdbx_seq_one_letter_code
_entity_poly.pdbx_strand_id
1 'polypeptide(L)'
;MKEDGINIRASAEEINTAIGALVTNDFFKKLVAYTIKRLLFQFQIVYDSDKGFKGHMAEDIVSNLFISFLDNAGRNWNKSKYPDFKKQIYSALDSEISNIVSKNFVKAENIEVESEVYVLDFESLEYNELYNHCIAQLEKSGADIDELLVFECMSKGLLRREIADELKIPPEGITIIRKRLDRKLNLLRKQLESTWS
;
A
#
# COMPACT_ATOMS: atom_id res chain seq x y z
N MET A 1 -9.25 34.00 28.27
CA MET A 1 -9.05 33.63 26.87
C MET A 1 -8.66 32.17 26.87
N LYS A 2 -9.53 31.28 26.39
CA LYS A 2 -9.20 29.85 26.28
C LYS A 2 -8.48 29.69 24.95
N GLU A 3 -7.28 29.13 24.99
CA GLU A 3 -6.51 28.80 23.79
C GLU A 3 -7.34 27.83 22.93
N ASP A 4 -7.60 28.22 21.69
CA ASP A 4 -8.22 27.38 20.68
C ASP A 4 -7.33 26.17 20.45
N GLY A 5 -7.76 25.01 20.95
CA GLY A 5 -7.09 23.74 20.71
C GLY A 5 -7.03 23.50 19.20
N ILE A 6 -5.80 23.37 18.67
CA ILE A 6 -5.54 23.05 17.25
C ILE A 6 -6.44 21.88 16.86
N ASN A 7 -7.42 22.11 15.99
CA ASN A 7 -8.34 21.06 15.58
C ASN A 7 -7.58 20.04 14.72
N ILE A 8 -7.29 18.88 15.33
CA ILE A 8 -6.43 17.83 14.74
C ILE A 8 -7.14 17.09 13.59
N ARG A 9 -8.48 17.18 13.54
CA ARG A 9 -9.34 16.47 12.59
C ARG A 9 -9.86 17.43 11.52
N ALA A 10 -9.86 16.97 10.27
CA ALA A 10 -10.42 17.74 9.18
C ALA A 10 -11.96 17.83 9.30
N SER A 11 -12.53 18.93 8.81
CA SER A 11 -13.98 19.07 8.65
C SER A 11 -14.47 18.24 7.46
N ALA A 12 -15.78 17.98 7.39
CA ALA A 12 -16.39 17.28 6.26
C ALA A 12 -16.19 18.04 4.93
N GLU A 13 -16.24 19.37 4.95
CA GLU A 13 -15.95 20.20 3.76
C GLU A 13 -14.50 20.03 3.30
N GLU A 14 -13.53 20.03 4.22
CA GLU A 14 -12.13 19.85 3.87
C GLU A 14 -11.85 18.46 3.28
N ILE A 15 -12.51 17.43 3.80
CA ILE A 15 -12.43 16.06 3.26
C ILE A 15 -13.08 16.02 1.87
N ASN A 16 -14.26 16.60 1.69
CA ASN A 16 -14.94 16.67 0.40
C ASN A 16 -14.10 17.38 -0.66
N THR A 17 -13.51 18.53 -0.30
CA THR A 17 -12.61 19.27 -1.20
C THR A 17 -11.36 18.46 -1.54
N ALA A 18 -10.74 17.81 -0.56
CA ALA A 18 -9.55 16.99 -0.79
C ALA A 18 -9.86 15.77 -1.67
N ILE A 19 -11.00 15.10 -1.45
CA ILE A 19 -11.49 14.01 -2.30
C ILE A 19 -11.75 14.51 -3.71
N GLY A 20 -12.50 15.61 -3.87
CA GLY A 20 -12.81 16.18 -5.19
C GLY A 20 -11.58 16.61 -5.99
N ALA A 21 -10.53 17.06 -5.31
CA ALA A 21 -9.26 17.45 -5.95
C ALA A 21 -8.36 16.25 -6.30
N LEU A 22 -8.43 15.17 -5.52
CA LEU A 22 -7.48 14.05 -5.60
C LEU A 22 -8.03 12.81 -6.32
N VAL A 23 -9.33 12.54 -6.21
CA VAL A 23 -9.96 11.31 -6.69
C VAL A 23 -10.31 11.45 -8.17
N THR A 24 -9.29 11.26 -8.99
CA THR A 24 -9.42 11.08 -10.43
C THR A 24 -9.61 9.61 -10.78
N ASN A 25 -10.04 9.31 -12.00
CA ASN A 25 -10.12 7.94 -12.50
C ASN A 25 -8.75 7.22 -12.43
N ASP A 26 -7.67 7.96 -12.73
CA ASP A 26 -6.29 7.46 -12.62
C ASP A 26 -5.91 7.12 -11.17
N PHE A 27 -6.21 8.00 -10.22
CA PHE A 27 -5.91 7.74 -8.82
C PHE A 27 -6.74 6.58 -8.27
N PHE A 28 -8.01 6.46 -8.67
CA PHE A 28 -8.86 5.33 -8.32
C PHE A 28 -8.26 4.00 -8.83
N LYS A 29 -7.86 3.93 -10.11
CA LYS A 29 -7.17 2.76 -10.69
C LYS A 29 -5.90 2.40 -9.92
N LYS A 30 -5.12 3.39 -9.49
CA LYS A 30 -3.93 3.17 -8.66
C LYS A 30 -4.25 2.53 -7.32
N LEU A 31 -5.36 2.91 -6.67
CA LEU A 31 -5.81 2.29 -5.42
C LEU A 31 -6.35 0.87 -5.61
N VAL A 32 -7.01 0.60 -6.75
CA VAL A 32 -7.44 -0.77 -7.12
C VAL A 32 -6.23 -1.67 -7.32
N ALA A 33 -5.26 -1.25 -8.14
CA ALA A 33 -4.02 -1.99 -8.36
C ALA A 33 -3.23 -2.20 -7.06
N TYR A 34 -3.20 -1.18 -6.19
CA TYR A 34 -2.61 -1.27 -4.86
C TYR A 34 -3.30 -2.35 -4.01
N THR A 35 -4.62 -2.38 -4.01
CA THR A 35 -5.42 -3.37 -3.27
C THR A 35 -5.08 -4.79 -3.70
N ILE A 36 -5.05 -5.04 -5.01
CA ILE A 36 -4.69 -6.34 -5.59
C ILE A 36 -3.26 -6.74 -5.19
N LYS A 37 -2.29 -5.81 -5.30
CA LYS A 37 -0.90 -6.04 -4.89
C LYS A 37 -0.81 -6.38 -3.40
N ARG A 38 -1.52 -5.67 -2.51
CA ARG A 38 -1.49 -5.96 -1.07
C ARG A 38 -2.11 -7.30 -0.74
N LEU A 39 -3.22 -7.68 -1.37
CA LEU A 39 -3.80 -9.02 -1.23
C LEU A 39 -2.78 -10.11 -1.57
N LEU A 40 -2.08 -9.94 -2.70
CA LEU A 40 -1.05 -10.89 -3.12
C LEU A 40 0.17 -10.91 -2.19
N PHE A 41 0.81 -9.77 -1.97
CA PHE A 41 2.10 -9.74 -1.30
C PHE A 41 1.99 -9.83 0.23
N GLN A 42 1.01 -9.18 0.86
CA GLN A 42 0.88 -9.18 2.31
C GLN A 42 0.13 -10.41 2.84
N PHE A 43 -0.82 -10.93 2.08
CA PHE A 43 -1.72 -11.98 2.55
C PHE A 43 -1.64 -13.27 1.73
N GLN A 44 -0.82 -13.32 0.67
CA GLN A 44 -0.67 -14.47 -0.22
C GLN A 44 -2.00 -14.89 -0.88
N ILE A 45 -2.86 -13.91 -1.17
CA ILE A 45 -4.15 -14.09 -1.83
C ILE A 45 -4.02 -13.72 -3.30
N VAL A 46 -4.21 -14.69 -4.17
CA VAL A 46 -4.39 -14.41 -5.60
C VAL A 46 -5.79 -13.83 -5.80
N TYR A 47 -5.85 -12.63 -6.36
CA TYR A 47 -7.10 -11.92 -6.63
C TYR A 47 -7.69 -12.40 -7.95
N ASP A 48 -8.97 -12.80 -7.93
CA ASP A 48 -9.75 -13.17 -9.12
C ASP A 48 -10.47 -11.91 -9.64
N SER A 49 -10.24 -11.51 -10.89
CA SER A 49 -10.85 -10.29 -11.45
C SER A 49 -12.35 -10.41 -11.73
N ASP A 50 -12.88 -11.63 -11.81
CA ASP A 50 -14.29 -11.87 -12.07
C ASP A 50 -15.08 -12.06 -10.77
N LYS A 51 -14.43 -12.57 -9.71
CA LYS A 51 -15.08 -12.92 -8.43
C LYS A 51 -14.61 -12.08 -7.24
N GLY A 52 -13.53 -11.33 -7.40
CA GLY A 52 -12.88 -10.60 -6.33
C GLY A 52 -12.30 -11.52 -5.26
N PHE A 53 -11.94 -10.95 -4.11
CA PHE A 53 -11.56 -11.71 -2.93
C PHE A 53 -12.79 -12.05 -2.10
N LYS A 54 -13.23 -13.32 -2.13
CA LYS A 54 -14.41 -13.81 -1.39
C LYS A 54 -15.67 -12.97 -1.66
N GLY A 55 -15.85 -12.53 -2.91
CA GLY A 55 -16.97 -11.68 -3.34
C GLY A 55 -16.76 -10.18 -3.11
N HIS A 56 -15.59 -9.75 -2.62
CA HIS A 56 -15.21 -8.35 -2.55
C HIS A 56 -14.33 -7.96 -3.74
N MET A 57 -14.88 -7.15 -4.65
CA MET A 57 -14.09 -6.56 -5.74
C MET A 57 -13.16 -5.48 -5.19
N ALA A 58 -11.97 -5.35 -5.75
CA ALA A 58 -11.00 -4.32 -5.36
C ALA A 58 -11.57 -2.90 -5.57
N GLU A 59 -12.35 -2.70 -6.64
CA GLU A 59 -13.11 -1.48 -6.91
C GLU A 59 -14.11 -1.17 -5.79
N ASP A 60 -14.80 -2.19 -5.27
CA ASP A 60 -15.77 -2.03 -4.19
C ASP A 60 -15.06 -1.70 -2.87
N ILE A 61 -13.90 -2.32 -2.59
CA ILE A 61 -13.09 -2.02 -1.41
C ILE A 61 -12.65 -0.55 -1.44
N VAL A 62 -12.15 -0.07 -2.58
CA VAL A 62 -11.72 1.32 -2.76
C VAL A 62 -12.93 2.28 -2.69
N SER A 63 -14.06 1.92 -3.28
CA SER A 63 -15.27 2.75 -3.24
C SER A 63 -15.82 2.88 -1.81
N ASN A 64 -15.88 1.77 -1.07
CA ASN A 64 -16.30 1.75 0.32
C ASN A 64 -15.36 2.56 1.22
N LEU A 65 -14.05 2.55 0.93
CA LEU A 65 -13.10 3.43 1.61
C LEU A 65 -13.48 4.90 1.44
N PHE A 66 -13.76 5.35 0.21
CA PHE A 66 -14.15 6.74 -0.02
C PHE A 66 -15.49 7.09 0.63
N ILE A 67 -16.49 6.21 0.53
CA ILE A 67 -17.78 6.37 1.22
C ILE A 67 -17.55 6.56 2.73
N SER A 68 -16.62 5.80 3.33
CA SER A 68 -16.32 5.93 4.75
C SER A 68 -15.72 7.29 5.15
N PHE A 69 -15.01 7.97 4.25
CA PHE A 69 -14.53 9.34 4.51
C PHE A 69 -15.61 10.41 4.31
N LEU A 70 -16.59 10.13 3.45
CA LEU A 70 -17.73 11.02 3.19
C LEU A 70 -18.83 10.89 4.27
N ASP A 71 -18.87 9.78 4.98
CA ASP A 71 -19.77 9.57 6.11
C ASP A 71 -19.27 10.32 7.36
N ASN A 72 -20.13 11.16 7.93
CA ASN A 72 -19.85 11.92 9.15
C ASN A 72 -19.58 11.02 10.38
N ALA A 73 -20.08 9.78 10.37
CA ALA A 73 -19.81 8.78 11.40
C ALA A 73 -18.63 7.85 11.07
N GLY A 74 -18.04 8.00 9.88
CA GLY A 74 -16.99 7.13 9.36
C GLY A 74 -15.56 7.58 9.71
N ARG A 75 -14.67 7.51 8.72
CA ARG A 75 -13.25 7.84 8.85
C ARG A 75 -13.06 9.35 8.77
N ASN A 76 -12.23 9.89 9.66
CA ASN A 76 -11.82 11.29 9.60
C ASN A 76 -10.34 11.39 9.21
N TRP A 77 -9.97 12.44 8.48
CA TRP A 77 -8.59 12.74 8.16
C TRP A 77 -7.85 13.31 9.39
N ASN A 78 -6.91 12.54 9.91
CA ASN A 78 -6.03 12.96 10.99
C ASN A 78 -4.82 13.74 10.42
N LYS A 79 -4.94 15.06 10.36
CA LYS A 79 -3.91 15.94 9.79
C LYS A 79 -2.61 15.97 10.59
N SER A 80 -2.63 15.67 11.89
CA SER A 80 -1.39 15.61 12.68
C SER A 80 -0.57 14.37 12.38
N LYS A 81 -1.22 13.24 12.09
CA LYS A 81 -0.55 11.98 11.75
C LYS A 81 -0.22 11.88 10.27
N TYR A 82 -1.13 12.37 9.41
CA TYR A 82 -0.98 12.34 7.96
C TYR A 82 -1.27 13.73 7.39
N PRO A 83 -0.30 14.65 7.32
CA PRO A 83 -0.51 15.98 6.75
C PRO A 83 -0.89 15.96 5.26
N ASP A 84 -0.59 14.86 4.58
CA ASP A 84 -0.97 14.60 3.19
C ASP A 84 -2.17 13.63 3.16
N PHE A 85 -3.29 14.09 2.62
CA PHE A 85 -4.51 13.29 2.53
C PHE A 85 -4.33 12.04 1.66
N LYS A 86 -3.45 12.09 0.66
CA LYS A 86 -3.12 10.92 -0.15
C LYS A 86 -2.52 9.81 0.71
N LYS A 87 -1.62 10.15 1.65
CA LYS A 87 -1.06 9.18 2.61
C LYS A 87 -2.13 8.65 3.57
N GLN A 88 -3.07 9.50 3.99
CA GLN A 88 -4.20 9.09 4.81
C GLN A 88 -5.07 8.04 4.10
N ILE A 89 -5.29 8.18 2.78
CA ILE A 89 -6.06 7.23 1.97
C ILE A 89 -5.35 5.87 1.91
N TYR A 90 -4.05 5.83 1.60
CA TYR A 90 -3.32 4.55 1.56
C TYR A 90 -3.33 3.83 2.92
N SER A 91 -3.05 4.55 4.01
CA SER A 91 -3.10 3.95 5.35
C SER A 91 -4.50 3.46 5.72
N ALA A 92 -5.54 4.18 5.31
CA ALA A 92 -6.92 3.75 5.55
C ALA A 92 -7.29 2.53 4.69
N LEU A 93 -6.79 2.46 3.46
CA LEU A 93 -6.96 1.32 2.55
C LEU A 93 -6.29 0.06 3.09
N ASP A 94 -5.05 0.15 3.58
CA ASP A 94 -4.35 -0.98 4.22
C ASP A 94 -5.14 -1.55 5.40
N SER A 95 -5.72 -0.66 6.21
CA SER A 95 -6.60 -1.04 7.31
C SER A 95 -7.90 -1.72 6.83
N GLU A 96 -8.51 -1.23 5.75
CA GLU A 96 -9.73 -1.83 5.17
C GLU A 96 -9.45 -3.23 4.63
N ILE A 97 -8.37 -3.39 3.86
CA ILE A 97 -7.93 -4.69 3.31
C ILE A 97 -7.65 -5.66 4.45
N SER A 98 -6.88 -5.25 5.46
CA SER A 98 -6.58 -6.07 6.64
C SER A 98 -7.85 -6.54 7.35
N ASN A 99 -8.86 -5.68 7.48
CA ASN A 99 -10.13 -6.02 8.11
C ASN A 99 -10.92 -7.04 7.29
N ILE A 100 -11.00 -6.85 5.97
CA ILE A 100 -11.70 -7.78 5.07
C ILE A 100 -11.01 -9.14 5.08
N VAL A 101 -9.68 -9.17 4.97
CA VAL A 101 -8.91 -10.41 5.04
C VAL A 101 -9.13 -11.10 6.37
N SER A 102 -8.98 -10.39 7.49
CA SER A 102 -9.13 -10.98 8.84
C SER A 102 -10.53 -11.57 9.06
N LYS A 103 -11.59 -10.93 8.54
CA LYS A 103 -12.97 -11.42 8.64
C LYS A 103 -13.21 -12.67 7.78
N ASN A 104 -12.55 -12.76 6.63
CA ASN A 104 -12.77 -13.82 5.64
C ASN A 104 -11.76 -14.98 5.73
N PHE A 105 -10.63 -14.82 6.43
CA PHE A 105 -9.64 -15.88 6.65
C PHE A 105 -9.95 -16.81 7.83
N VAL A 106 -10.87 -16.43 8.73
CA VAL A 106 -11.20 -17.27 9.91
C VAL A 106 -12.00 -18.53 9.53
N LYS A 107 -12.35 -18.77 8.25
CA LYS A 107 -12.91 -20.05 7.80
C LYS A 107 -12.48 -20.43 6.37
N ALA A 108 -11.78 -21.57 6.29
CA ALA A 108 -11.64 -22.50 5.16
C ALA A 108 -10.61 -22.21 4.05
N GLU A 109 -9.54 -23.03 4.14
CA GLU A 109 -8.99 -23.98 3.16
C GLU A 109 -8.35 -23.48 1.85
N ASN A 110 -7.11 -23.97 1.68
CA ASN A 110 -6.16 -23.77 0.60
C ASN A 110 -6.74 -24.15 -0.77
N ILE A 111 -6.60 -23.28 -1.79
CA ILE A 111 -6.61 -23.70 -3.19
C ILE A 111 -5.56 -22.90 -3.98
N GLU A 112 -4.92 -23.63 -4.88
CA GLU A 112 -3.70 -23.41 -5.65
C GLU A 112 -3.99 -22.77 -7.05
N VAL A 113 -2.98 -22.09 -7.63
CA VAL A 113 -2.59 -22.02 -9.08
C VAL A 113 -2.84 -20.76 -9.97
N GLU A 114 -1.71 -20.32 -10.57
CA GLU A 114 -1.32 -19.68 -11.87
C GLU A 114 -2.21 -18.73 -12.72
N SER A 115 -1.68 -17.53 -13.06
CA SER A 115 -1.15 -17.11 -14.40
C SER A 115 -1.33 -15.61 -14.80
N GLU A 116 -0.29 -15.10 -15.51
CA GLU A 116 -0.06 -13.96 -16.44
C GLU A 116 -0.55 -12.50 -16.18
N VAL A 117 0.38 -11.53 -16.34
CA VAL A 117 0.28 -10.09 -15.98
C VAL A 117 0.44 -9.18 -17.20
N TYR A 118 -0.41 -8.15 -17.35
CA TYR A 118 -0.27 -7.04 -18.34
C TYR A 118 -0.16 -5.66 -17.65
N VAL A 119 0.65 -4.75 -18.22
CA VAL A 119 1.04 -3.43 -17.64
C VAL A 119 0.82 -2.28 -18.65
N LEU A 120 0.34 -1.09 -18.22
CA LEU A 120 0.27 0.17 -19.00
C LEU A 120 0.46 1.44 -18.12
N ASP A 121 0.94 2.56 -18.71
CA ASP A 121 1.50 3.75 -18.01
C ASP A 121 1.49 5.07 -18.87
N PHE A 122 1.88 6.27 -18.34
CA PHE A 122 2.95 7.14 -18.93
C PHE A 122 3.49 8.44 -18.24
N GLU A 123 3.01 9.00 -17.11
CA GLU A 123 3.70 10.21 -16.51
C GLU A 123 3.96 10.17 -14.99
N SER A 124 3.47 9.13 -14.30
CA SER A 124 4.10 8.57 -13.08
C SER A 124 5.10 7.45 -13.42
N LEU A 125 5.40 7.34 -14.71
CA LEU A 125 6.15 6.33 -15.42
C LEU A 125 7.57 6.26 -14.89
N GLU A 126 8.24 7.39 -14.65
CA GLU A 126 9.61 7.34 -14.13
C GLU A 126 9.72 6.77 -12.70
N TYR A 127 8.80 7.15 -11.79
CA TYR A 127 8.80 6.59 -10.42
C TYR A 127 8.28 5.15 -10.40
N ASN A 128 7.22 4.83 -11.14
CA ASN A 128 6.66 3.49 -11.20
C ASN A 128 7.57 2.52 -11.96
N GLU A 129 8.20 2.93 -13.05
CA GLU A 129 9.22 2.16 -13.74
C GLU A 129 10.44 1.97 -12.88
N LEU A 130 10.93 3.01 -12.19
CA LEU A 130 12.05 2.85 -11.27
C LEU A 130 11.69 1.91 -10.11
N TYR A 131 10.49 2.05 -9.55
CA TYR A 131 9.98 1.17 -8.50
C TYR A 131 9.82 -0.27 -8.99
N ASN A 132 9.17 -0.48 -10.14
CA ASN A 132 8.97 -1.79 -10.75
C ASN A 132 10.31 -2.41 -11.18
N HIS A 133 11.26 -1.61 -11.65
CA HIS A 133 12.62 -2.03 -11.96
C HIS A 133 13.35 -2.49 -10.70
N CYS A 134 13.25 -1.72 -9.60
CA CYS A 134 13.81 -2.12 -8.31
C CYS A 134 13.19 -3.45 -7.83
N ILE A 135 11.86 -3.60 -7.91
CA ILE A 135 11.16 -4.84 -7.56
C ILE A 135 11.65 -6.00 -8.42
N ALA A 136 11.64 -5.87 -9.75
CA ALA A 136 12.04 -6.94 -10.66
C ALA A 136 13.50 -7.38 -10.45
N GLN A 137 14.39 -6.45 -10.13
CA GLN A 137 15.78 -6.77 -9.84
C GLN A 137 15.97 -7.38 -8.44
N LEU A 138 15.20 -6.92 -7.45
CA LEU A 138 15.16 -7.55 -6.13
C LEU A 138 14.70 -9.00 -6.26
N GLU A 139 13.65 -9.28 -7.02
CA GLU A 139 13.17 -10.63 -7.32
C GLU A 139 14.25 -11.47 -8.02
N LYS A 140 14.91 -10.94 -9.06
CA LYS A 140 16.05 -11.62 -9.72
C LYS A 140 17.20 -11.93 -8.76
N SER A 141 17.40 -11.12 -7.73
CA SER A 141 18.39 -11.35 -6.68
C SER A 141 17.92 -12.31 -5.58
N GLY A 142 16.74 -12.91 -5.74
CA GLY A 142 16.14 -13.84 -4.77
C GLY A 142 15.59 -13.14 -3.53
N ALA A 143 15.04 -11.94 -3.67
CA ALA A 143 14.28 -11.30 -2.59
C ALA A 143 13.03 -12.13 -2.26
N ASP A 144 12.86 -12.43 -0.97
CA ASP A 144 11.62 -13.04 -0.48
C ASP A 144 10.51 -12.00 -0.30
N ILE A 145 9.29 -12.48 -0.11
CA ILE A 145 8.08 -11.65 -0.02
C ILE A 145 8.21 -10.61 1.10
N ASP A 146 8.81 -10.98 2.24
CA ASP A 146 9.01 -10.07 3.36
C ASP A 146 9.95 -8.91 2.98
N GLU A 147 11.01 -9.20 2.23
CA GLU A 147 11.93 -8.17 1.73
C GLU A 147 11.24 -7.19 0.77
N LEU A 148 10.36 -7.68 -0.11
CA LEU A 148 9.61 -6.84 -1.05
C LEU A 148 8.60 -5.95 -0.32
N LEU A 149 7.89 -6.48 0.68
CA LEU A 149 6.96 -5.72 1.51
C LEU A 149 7.66 -4.62 2.32
N VAL A 150 8.83 -4.93 2.91
CA VAL A 150 9.62 -3.93 3.63
C VAL A 150 10.13 -2.86 2.67
N PHE A 151 10.57 -3.23 1.46
CA PHE A 151 10.98 -2.28 0.43
C PHE A 151 9.82 -1.34 0.02
N GLU A 152 8.62 -1.88 -0.15
CA GLU A 152 7.41 -1.09 -0.45
C GLU A 152 7.08 -0.09 0.66
N CYS A 153 7.15 -0.49 1.93
CA CYS A 153 6.92 0.43 3.04
C CYS A 153 8.02 1.51 3.11
N MET A 154 9.27 1.15 2.81
CA MET A 154 10.39 2.10 2.75
C MET A 154 10.24 3.10 1.60
N SER A 155 9.75 2.70 0.42
CA SER A 155 9.56 3.60 -0.73
C SER A 155 8.48 4.66 -0.47
N LYS A 156 7.54 4.36 0.44
CA LYS A 156 6.52 5.27 0.96
C LYS A 156 7.03 6.18 2.09
N GLY A 157 8.27 5.98 2.54
CA GLY A 157 8.92 6.78 3.57
C GLY A 157 8.59 6.39 5.02
N LEU A 158 8.07 5.18 5.26
CA LEU A 158 7.74 4.72 6.62
C LEU A 158 9.02 4.43 7.42
N LEU A 159 9.00 4.79 8.70
CA LEU A 159 10.05 4.47 9.67
C LEU A 159 9.89 3.04 10.19
N ARG A 160 10.97 2.43 10.69
CA ARG A 160 10.98 1.02 11.15
C ARG A 160 9.82 0.63 12.07
N ARG A 161 9.44 1.51 13.02
CA ARG A 161 8.33 1.24 13.94
C ARG A 161 6.99 1.22 13.19
N GLU A 162 6.81 2.14 12.25
CA GLU A 162 5.61 2.21 11.41
C GLU A 162 5.54 1.00 10.46
N ILE A 163 6.67 0.54 9.93
CA ILE A 163 6.76 -0.70 9.15
C ILE A 163 6.40 -1.92 10.01
N ALA A 164 6.87 -1.97 11.25
CA ALA A 164 6.57 -3.06 12.19
C ALA A 164 5.06 -3.14 12.48
N ASP A 165 4.43 -1.99 12.75
CA ASP A 165 3.00 -1.88 12.97
C ASP A 165 2.20 -2.27 11.70
N GLU A 166 2.64 -1.77 10.54
CA GLU A 166 2.00 -1.99 9.23
C GLU A 166 2.04 -3.46 8.79
N LEU A 167 3.19 -4.12 8.97
CA LEU A 167 3.38 -5.52 8.57
C LEU A 167 3.01 -6.51 9.68
N LYS A 168 2.67 -6.03 10.88
CA LYS A 168 2.45 -6.85 12.09
C LYS A 168 3.63 -7.78 12.40
N ILE A 169 4.84 -7.30 12.12
CA ILE A 169 6.11 -7.99 12.39
C ILE A 169 6.83 -7.22 13.50
N PRO A 170 7.36 -7.87 14.55
CA PRO A 170 8.13 -7.19 15.58
C PRO A 170 9.29 -6.35 14.99
N PRO A 171 9.66 -5.21 15.61
CA PRO A 171 10.76 -4.36 15.12
C PRO A 171 12.09 -5.10 14.90
N GLU A 172 12.34 -6.16 15.68
CA GLU A 172 13.48 -7.07 15.55
C GLU A 172 13.40 -7.87 14.25
N GLY A 173 12.21 -8.37 13.89
CA GLY A 173 11.94 -9.04 12.61
C GLY A 173 12.16 -8.11 11.43
N ILE A 174 11.66 -6.87 11.50
CA ILE A 174 11.93 -5.85 10.47
C ILE A 174 13.43 -5.58 10.33
N THR A 175 14.19 -5.62 11.42
CA THR A 175 15.65 -5.45 11.38
C THR A 175 16.34 -6.57 10.60
N ILE A 176 15.90 -7.81 10.80
CA ILE A 176 16.45 -8.99 10.12
C ILE A 176 16.11 -8.93 8.63
N ILE A 177 14.83 -8.69 8.30
CA ILE A 177 14.37 -8.57 6.91
C ILE A 177 15.12 -7.46 6.19
N ARG A 178 15.23 -6.27 6.82
CA ARG A 178 15.95 -5.13 6.25
C ARG A 178 17.44 -5.42 6.02
N LYS A 179 18.11 -6.18 6.90
CA LYS A 179 19.51 -6.57 6.67
C LYS A 179 19.66 -7.44 5.41
N ARG A 180 18.70 -8.34 5.14
CA ARG A 180 18.72 -9.17 3.93
C ARG A 180 18.46 -8.30 2.69
N LEU A 181 17.46 -7.43 2.77
CA LEU A 181 17.11 -6.48 1.71
C LEU A 181 18.25 -5.50 1.38
N ASP A 182 18.90 -4.92 2.39
CA ASP A 182 20.00 -3.96 2.22
C ASP A 182 21.17 -4.59 1.45
N ARG A 183 21.43 -5.90 1.61
CA ARG A 183 22.46 -6.60 0.82
C ARG A 183 22.11 -6.63 -0.67
N LYS A 184 20.83 -6.85 -0.99
CA LYS A 184 20.32 -6.89 -2.38
C LYS A 184 20.27 -5.49 -3.00
N LEU A 185 19.82 -4.49 -2.24
CA LEU A 185 19.86 -3.08 -2.66
C LEU A 185 21.28 -2.59 -2.91
N ASN A 186 22.26 -3.02 -2.11
CA ASN A 186 23.66 -2.67 -2.34
C ASN A 186 24.22 -3.31 -3.62
N LEU A 187 23.79 -4.53 -3.97
CA LEU A 187 24.16 -5.16 -5.25
C LEU A 187 23.54 -4.39 -6.43
N LEU A 188 22.26 -4.04 -6.30
CA LEU A 188 21.54 -3.23 -7.28
C LEU A 188 22.25 -1.89 -7.53
N ARG A 189 22.64 -1.21 -6.45
CA ARG A 189 23.34 0.08 -6.50
C ARG A 189 24.67 -0.03 -7.24
N LYS A 190 25.45 -1.08 -6.98
CA LYS A 190 26.71 -1.33 -7.69
C LYS A 190 26.52 -1.60 -9.18
N GLN A 191 25.45 -2.32 -9.54
CA GLN A 191 25.10 -2.57 -10.95
C GLN A 191 24.71 -1.28 -11.67
N LEU A 192 23.90 -0.44 -11.01
CA LEU A 192 23.55 0.87 -11.54
C LEU A 192 24.81 1.74 -11.69
N GLU A 193 25.66 1.87 -10.67
CA GLU A 193 26.91 2.65 -10.74
C GLU A 193 27.87 2.13 -11.85
N SER A 194 27.92 0.81 -12.10
CA SER A 194 28.71 0.20 -13.18
C SER A 194 28.13 0.40 -14.58
N THR A 195 26.87 0.79 -14.72
CA THR A 195 26.20 0.99 -16.03
C THR A 195 26.35 2.44 -16.53
N TRP A 196 26.79 3.36 -15.66
CA TRP A 196 26.99 4.79 -15.96
C TRP A 196 28.46 5.25 -15.86
N SER A 197 29.42 4.31 -15.81
CA SER A 197 30.87 4.57 -15.99
C SER A 197 31.35 4.06 -17.33
#